data_AF-A0A4R3TJ56-F1
#
_entry.id   AF-A0A4R3TJ56-F1
#
_cell.length_a   1.000
_cell.length_b   1.000
_cell.length_c   1.000
_cell.angle_alpha   90.00
_cell.angle_beta   90.00
_cell.angle_gamma   90.00
#
_symmetry.space_group_name_H-M   'P 1'
#
loop_
_entity.id
_entity.type
_entity.pdbx_description
1 polymer ?
#
loop_
_entity_poly.entity_id
_entity_poly.type
_entity_poly.pdbx_seq_one_letter_code
_entity_poly.pdbx_strand_id
1 'polypeptide(L)' 'MSRYRFITPNRTGKWYPDLETAKQFAAEIGAGFLDSRTGRFVTYVGTKLEIGALHEDLEEGLEAA' A
#
# COMPACT_ATOMS: atom_id res chain seq x y z
N MET A 1 3.83 9.55 -9.01
CA MET A 1 3.29 9.41 -7.63
C MET A 1 3.11 7.95 -7.22
N SER A 2 3.51 7.55 -6.00
CA SER A 2 3.29 6.17 -5.50
C SER A 2 1.82 5.92 -5.17
N ARG A 3 1.32 4.73 -5.51
CA ARG A 3 0.00 4.21 -5.11
C ARG A 3 0.18 3.01 -4.19
N TYR A 4 -0.74 2.84 -3.24
CA TYR A 4 -0.69 1.79 -2.24
C TYR A 4 -1.98 0.96 -2.29
N ARG A 5 -1.88 -0.36 -2.19
CA ARG A 5 -3.04 -1.25 -1.98
C ARG A 5 -2.69 -2.42 -1.08
N PHE A 6 -3.68 -2.91 -0.35
CA PHE A 6 -3.57 -4.13 0.43
C PHE A 6 -4.29 -5.28 -0.27
N ILE A 7 -3.65 -6.44 -0.34
CA ILE A 7 -4.22 -7.68 -0.87
C ILE A 7 -4.33 -8.68 0.27
N THR A 8 -5.51 -9.26 0.43
CA THR A 8 -5.78 -10.40 1.31
C THR A 8 -5.94 -11.66 0.46
N PRO A 9 -5.91 -12.87 1.06
CA PRO A 9 -6.15 -14.11 0.32
C PRO A 9 -7.50 -14.14 -0.42
N ASN A 10 -8.52 -13.47 0.12
CA ASN A 10 -9.90 -13.55 -0.39
C ASN A 10 -10.37 -12.26 -1.09
N ARG A 11 -9.68 -11.13 -0.89
CA ARG A 11 -10.08 -9.80 -1.39
C ARG A 11 -8.87 -8.95 -1.73
N THR A 12 -8.99 -8.19 -2.81
CA THR A 12 -7.98 -7.21 -3.24
C THR A 12 -8.50 -5.79 -3.03
N GLY A 13 -7.75 -4.98 -2.31
CA GLY A 13 -8.03 -3.56 -2.10
C GLY A 13 -7.80 -2.73 -3.37
N LYS A 14 -8.40 -1.54 -3.39
CA LYS A 14 -8.18 -0.56 -4.46
C LYS A 14 -6.81 0.10 -4.30
N TRP A 15 -6.33 0.72 -5.37
CA TRP A 15 -5.17 1.61 -5.30
C TRP A 15 -5.55 2.94 -4.68
N TYR A 16 -4.81 3.35 -3.68
CA TYR A 16 -4.95 4.64 -3.01
C TYR A 16 -3.69 5.48 -3.19
N PRO A 17 -3.81 6.82 -3.26
CA PRO A 17 -2.64 7.71 -3.38
C PRO A 17 -1.81 7.74 -2.08
N ASP A 18 -2.44 7.54 -0.93
CA ASP A 18 -1.79 7.63 0.38
C ASP A 18 -1.77 6.29 1.10
N LEU A 19 -0.68 6.02 1.81
CA LEU A 19 -0.54 4.82 2.63
C LEU A 19 -1.53 4.82 3.80
N GLU A 20 -1.84 5.97 4.39
CA GLU A 20 -2.83 6.08 5.47
C GLU A 20 -4.22 5.72 4.99
N THR A 21 -4.64 6.27 3.85
CA THR A 21 -5.89 5.90 3.20
C THR A 21 -5.93 4.40 2.91
N ALA A 22 -4.85 3.83 2.36
CA ALA A 22 -4.75 2.40 2.12
C ALA A 22 -4.89 1.58 3.41
N LYS A 23 -4.29 2.00 4.53
CA LYS A 23 -4.40 1.32 5.84
C LYS A 23 -5.80 1.39 6.43
N GLN A 24 -6.51 2.52 6.26
CA GLN A 24 -7.90 2.66 6.71
C GLN A 24 -8.81 1.66 5.99
N PHE A 25 -8.76 1.64 4.65
CA PHE A 25 -9.54 0.68 3.86
C PHE A 25 -9.07 -0.77 4.02
N ALA A 26 -7.79 -0.99 4.36
CA ALA A 26 -7.27 -2.31 4.68
C ALA A 26 -7.99 -2.93 5.88
N ALA A 27 -8.33 -2.12 6.91
CA ALA A 27 -9.10 -2.61 8.04
C ALA A 27 -10.50 -3.08 7.62
N GLU A 28 -11.15 -2.36 6.71
CA GLU A 28 -12.49 -2.69 6.22
C GLU A 28 -12.53 -3.97 5.36
N ILE A 29 -11.50 -4.22 4.55
CA ILE A 29 -11.43 -5.44 3.73
C ILE A 29 -10.91 -6.67 4.48
N GLY A 30 -10.54 -6.52 5.75
CA GLY A 30 -9.96 -7.59 6.55
C GLY A 30 -8.50 -7.90 6.19
N ALA A 31 -7.73 -6.88 5.80
CA ALA A 31 -6.28 -6.98 5.59
C ALA A 31 -5.47 -6.78 6.88
N GLY A 32 -6.06 -6.15 7.89
CA GLY A 32 -5.39 -5.91 9.15
C GLY A 32 -6.18 -4.99 10.06
N PHE A 33 -5.52 -4.41 11.05
CA PHE A 33 -6.09 -3.37 11.88
C PHE A 33 -5.02 -2.36 12.29
N LEU A 34 -5.42 -1.11 12.53
CA LEU A 34 -4.56 -0.10 13.13
C LEU A 34 -4.68 -0.20 14.65
N ASP A 35 -3.60 -0.57 15.32
CA ASP A 35 -3.55 -0.59 16.77
C ASP A 35 -3.44 0.84 17.30
N SER A 36 -4.52 1.37 17.87
CA SER A 36 -4.59 2.75 18.35
C SER A 36 -3.72 3.01 19.58
N ARG A 37 -3.30 1.97 20.31
CA ARG A 37 -2.40 2.08 21.46
C ARG A 37 -0.94 2.27 21.07
N THR A 38 -0.49 1.63 19.98
CA THR A 38 0.90 1.65 19.53
C THR A 38 1.11 2.43 18.23
N GLY A 39 0.03 2.81 17.53
CA GLY A 39 0.07 3.47 16.23
C GLY A 39 0.56 2.57 15.09
N ARG A 40 0.69 1.26 15.33
CA ARG A 40 1.19 0.30 14.34
C ARG A 40 0.04 -0.34 13.58
N PHE A 41 0.23 -0.49 12.29
CA PHE A 41 -0.68 -1.27 11.46
C PHE A 41 -0.27 -2.74 11.52
N VAL A 42 -1.18 -3.61 11.98
CA VAL A 42 -0.95 -5.05 12.08
C VAL A 42 -1.68 -5.72 10.93
N THR A 43 -0.93 -6.30 10.00
CA THR A 43 -1.47 -7.07 8.88
C THR A 43 -1.88 -8.47 9.33
N TYR A 44 -3.04 -8.95 8.88
CA TYR A 44 -3.43 -10.34 9.09
C TYR A 44 -2.63 -11.29 8.20
N VAL A 45 -2.57 -12.57 8.61
CA VAL A 45 -1.82 -13.61 7.91
C VAL A 45 -2.27 -13.69 6.45
N GLY A 46 -1.29 -13.69 5.54
CA GLY A 46 -1.54 -13.73 4.10
C GLY A 46 -1.86 -12.38 3.46
N THR A 47 -1.92 -11.30 4.24
CA THR A 47 -2.04 -9.94 3.70
C THR A 47 -0.71 -9.44 3.16
N LYS A 48 -0.74 -8.81 1.99
CA LYS A 48 0.41 -8.17 1.34
C LYS A 48 0.11 -6.71 1.04
N LEU A 49 1.10 -5.84 1.26
CA LEU A 49 1.09 -4.46 0.78
C LEU A 49 1.77 -4.43 -0.58
N GLU A 50 1.11 -3.85 -1.57
CA GLU A 50 1.72 -3.50 -2.85
C GLU A 50 1.85 -2.00 -2.99
N ILE A 51 3.00 -1.60 -3.53
CA ILE A 51 3.36 -0.22 -3.82
C ILE A 51 3.52 -0.12 -5.33
N GLY A 52 2.51 0.46 -5.99
CA GLY A 52 2.57 0.79 -7.40
C GLY A 52 3.28 2.11 -7.54
N ALA A 53 4.56 2.11 -7.90
CA ALA A 53 5.17 3.32 -8.41
C ALA A 53 4.44 3.69 -9.70
N LEU A 54 3.69 4.80 -9.73
CA LEU A 54 3.41 5.41 -11.04
C LEU A 54 4.76 5.86 -11.56
N HIS A 55 5.14 5.23 -12.66
CA HIS A 55 6.28 5.53 -13.47
C HIS A 55 6.26 7.02 -13.87
N GLU A 56 6.92 7.86 -13.08
CA GLU A 56 7.23 9.25 -13.43
C GLU A 56 8.74 9.54 -13.29
N ASP A 57 9.58 8.51 -13.11
CA ASP A 57 11.04 8.62 -12.97
C ASP A 57 11.79 7.48 -13.70
N LEU A 58 11.50 7.28 -15.00
CA LEU A 58 12.50 6.69 -15.92
C LEU A 58 13.00 7.71 -16.96
N GLU A 59 12.80 9.00 -16.73
CA GLU A 59 13.42 10.05 -17.53
C GLU A 59 14.24 11.00 -16.64
N GLU A 60 15.25 10.48 -15.95
CA GLU A 60 16.42 11.31 -15.64
C GLU A 60 17.69 10.45 -15.64
N GLY A 61 18.45 10.52 -16.75
CA GLY A 61 19.91 10.35 -16.71
C GLY A 61 20.56 9.07 -17.26
N LEU A 62 20.19 8.57 -18.45
CA LEU A 62 21.12 7.72 -19.24
C LEU A 62 21.97 8.53 -20.26
N GLU A 63 21.93 9.86 -20.22
CA GLU A 63 23.00 10.65 -20.84
C GLU A 63 24.17 10.77 -19.86
N ALA A 64 25.08 9.80 -19.92
CA ALA A 64 26.44 9.95 -19.42
C ALA A 64 27.41 9.34 -20.44
N ALA A 65 27.92 10.24 -21.30
CA ALA A 65 29.22 10.28 -21.98
C ALA A 65 29.63 9.14 -22.92
#